data_AF-A0A126ZYC0-F1
#
_entry.id   AF-A0A126ZYC0-F1
#
_cell.length_a   1.000
_cell.length_b   1.000
_cell.length_c   1.000
_cell.angle_alpha   90.00
_cell.angle_beta   90.00
_cell.angle_gamma   90.00
#
_symmetry.space_group_name_H-M   'P 1'
#
loop_
_entity.id
_entity.type
_entity.pdbx_description
1 polymer ?
#
loop_
_entity_poly.entity_id
_entity_poly.type
_entity_poly.pdbx_seq_one_letter_code
_entity_poly.pdbx_strand_id
1 'polypeptide(L)'
;MVAALYSDGDACTDVGERYTLAGADLACTKDRDGSIVWMTKSKADKLAADLAAEKAAADAKAAADAKAAADAKAAADAKAAADAKAAADAQAAAQQAQQQAAQQQASSVYYANCTAARAAGAAPLYAGQPGYRIGLDRDHDGVACER
;
A
#
# COMPACT_ATOMS: atom_id res chain seq x y z
N MET A 1 21.51 -48.77 -9.80
CA MET A 1 22.02 -49.95 -9.09
C MET A 1 22.42 -49.50 -7.70
N VAL A 2 21.45 -49.52 -6.78
CA VAL A 2 21.64 -49.23 -5.36
C VAL A 2 22.22 -50.48 -4.75
N ALA A 3 23.45 -50.42 -4.26
CA ALA A 3 24.03 -51.51 -3.48
C ALA A 3 23.35 -51.53 -2.11
N ALA A 4 22.11 -52.00 -2.10
CA ALA A 4 21.53 -52.59 -0.92
C ALA A 4 22.31 -53.87 -0.63
N LEU A 5 22.76 -54.01 0.62
CA LEU A 5 23.30 -55.24 1.21
C LEU A 5 24.72 -55.61 0.71
N TYR A 6 25.74 -55.06 1.36
CA TYR A 6 27.06 -55.72 1.45
C TYR A 6 27.11 -56.42 2.82
N SER A 7 27.12 -57.75 2.79
CA SER A 7 26.49 -58.66 3.75
C SER A 7 27.03 -58.77 5.20
N ASP A 8 27.91 -57.91 5.70
CA ASP A 8 28.55 -58.15 7.01
C ASP A 8 28.89 -56.89 7.83
N GLY A 9 27.93 -55.99 8.08
CA GLY A 9 27.99 -55.05 9.22
C GLY A 9 27.55 -53.62 8.95
N ASP A 10 26.41 -53.27 9.56
CA ASP A 10 25.75 -51.97 9.71
C ASP A 10 25.17 -51.26 8.47
N ALA A 11 23.84 -51.15 8.48
CA ALA A 11 23.12 -50.25 7.60
C ALA A 11 23.50 -48.81 7.93
N CYS A 12 23.66 -47.98 6.91
CA CYS A 12 23.80 -46.54 7.05
C CYS A 12 22.51 -45.99 7.67
N THR A 13 22.49 -45.76 8.99
CA THR A 13 21.33 -45.25 9.74
C THR A 13 21.51 -43.80 10.16
N ASP A 14 22.76 -43.37 10.35
CA ASP A 14 23.09 -42.04 10.85
C ASP A 14 23.99 -41.28 9.88
N VAL A 15 23.51 -40.12 9.43
CA VAL A 15 24.25 -39.25 8.53
C VAL A 15 25.53 -38.77 9.23
N GLY A 16 26.68 -39.03 8.60
CA GLY A 16 27.99 -38.68 9.13
C GLY A 16 28.85 -39.88 9.55
N GLU A 17 28.30 -41.09 9.60
CA GLU A 17 29.10 -42.30 9.75
C GLU A 17 30.08 -42.47 8.58
N ARG A 18 31.26 -43.00 8.90
CA ARG A 18 32.32 -43.28 7.92
C ARG A 18 32.68 -44.75 7.99
N TYR A 19 32.83 -45.37 6.84
CA TYR A 19 33.17 -46.78 6.72
C TYR A 19 34.16 -46.97 5.57
N THR A 20 35.24 -47.71 5.84
CA THR A 20 36.26 -48.00 4.83
C THR A 20 36.11 -49.44 4.37
N LEU A 21 35.69 -49.65 3.12
CA LEU A 21 35.53 -50.97 2.52
C LEU A 21 36.59 -51.19 1.44
N ALA A 22 37.45 -52.20 1.60
CA ALA A 22 38.47 -52.57 0.62
C ALA A 22 39.35 -51.39 0.13
N GLY A 23 39.67 -50.43 1.01
CA GLY A 23 40.48 -49.26 0.72
C GLY A 23 39.72 -48.05 0.15
N ALA A 24 38.39 -48.11 0.05
CA ALA A 24 37.55 -46.98 -0.33
C ALA A 24 36.81 -46.38 0.88
N ASP A 25 36.92 -45.07 1.08
CA ASP A 25 36.20 -44.34 2.14
C ASP A 25 34.78 -44.00 1.70
N LEU A 26 33.82 -44.59 2.42
CA LEU A 26 32.40 -44.37 2.29
C LEU A 26 31.92 -43.49 3.44
N ALA A 27 31.02 -42.56 3.13
CA ALA A 27 30.31 -41.74 4.09
C ALA A 27 28.82 -42.04 3.97
N CYS A 28 28.17 -42.18 5.11
CA CYS A 28 26.74 -42.31 5.21
C CYS A 28 26.12 -40.92 5.04
N THR A 29 25.45 -40.68 3.90
CA THR A 29 24.92 -39.36 3.55
C THR A 29 23.50 -39.45 3.01
N LYS A 30 22.75 -38.37 3.21
CA LYS A 30 21.39 -38.23 2.70
C LYS A 30 21.44 -37.88 1.20
N ASP A 31 20.73 -38.65 0.38
CA ASP A 31 20.59 -38.40 -1.04
C ASP A 31 19.57 -37.26 -1.31
N ARG A 32 19.34 -36.91 -2.59
CA ARG A 32 18.35 -35.88 -2.97
C ARG A 32 16.93 -36.24 -2.58
N ASP A 33 16.57 -37.52 -2.62
CA ASP A 33 15.25 -38.02 -2.26
C ASP A 33 15.06 -38.15 -0.74
N GLY A 34 16.12 -37.89 0.02
CA GLY A 34 16.10 -37.91 1.47
C GLY A 34 16.36 -39.28 2.09
N SER A 35 16.78 -40.26 1.30
CA SER A 35 17.20 -41.58 1.76
C SER A 35 18.64 -41.54 2.26
N ILE A 36 18.92 -42.31 3.30
CA ILE A 36 20.26 -42.42 3.88
C ILE A 36 20.99 -43.57 3.19
N VAL A 37 22.11 -43.25 2.52
CA VAL A 37 22.85 -44.21 1.68
C VAL A 37 24.35 -44.08 1.85
N TRP A 38 25.06 -45.20 1.72
CA TRP A 38 26.53 -45.19 1.63
C TRP A 38 26.98 -44.59 0.29
N MET A 39 27.77 -43.52 0.33
CA MET A 39 28.37 -42.88 -0.84
C MET A 39 29.88 -42.72 -0.68
N THR A 40 30.63 -42.65 -1.77
CA THR A 40 32.04 -42.25 -1.70
C THR A 40 32.15 -40.79 -1.26
N LYS A 41 33.24 -40.44 -0.57
CA LYS A 41 33.51 -39.07 -0.14
C LYS A 41 33.33 -38.03 -1.27
N SER A 42 33.85 -38.31 -2.46
CA SER A 42 33.72 -37.40 -3.61
C SER A 42 32.27 -37.22 -4.09
N LYS A 43 31.42 -38.26 -4.03
CA LYS A 43 30.00 -38.15 -4.38
C LYS A 43 29.22 -37.38 -3.32
N ALA A 44 29.53 -37.60 -2.05
CA ALA A 44 28.94 -36.85 -0.93
C ALA A 44 29.28 -35.35 -1.01
N ASP A 45 30.55 -35.01 -1.23
CA ASP A 45 31.00 -33.61 -1.34
C ASP A 45 30.36 -32.91 -2.56
N LYS A 46 30.23 -33.62 -3.69
CA LYS A 46 29.55 -33.10 -4.89
C LYS A 46 28.05 -32.88 -4.66
N LEU A 47 27.36 -33.85 -4.07
CA LEU A 47 25.94 -33.73 -3.76
C LEU A 47 25.68 -32.57 -2.78
N ALA A 48 26.54 -32.40 -1.78
CA ALA A 48 26.46 -31.27 -0.85
C ALA A 48 26.63 -29.92 -1.56
N ALA A 49 27.58 -29.83 -2.50
CA ALA A 49 27.77 -28.62 -3.31
C ALA A 49 26.57 -28.32 -4.22
N ASP A 50 26.01 -29.35 -4.87
CA ASP A 50 24.84 -29.22 -5.75
C ASP A 50 23.60 -28.77 -4.94
N LEU A 51 23.32 -29.41 -3.80
CA LEU A 51 22.22 -29.05 -2.91
C LEU A 51 22.40 -27.63 -2.32
N ALA A 52 23.64 -27.24 -2.00
CA ALA A 52 23.92 -25.88 -1.54
C ALA A 52 23.70 -24.84 -2.63
N ALA A 53 24.08 -25.14 -3.88
CA ALA A 53 23.83 -24.28 -5.02
C ALA A 53 22.33 -24.16 -5.35
N GLU A 54 21.59 -25.28 -5.29
CA GLU A 54 20.13 -25.31 -5.47
C GLU A 54 19.42 -24.50 -4.37
N LYS A 55 19.84 -24.66 -3.11
CA LYS A 55 19.33 -23.86 -2.00
C LYS A 55 19.65 -22.38 -2.16
N ALA A 56 20.88 -22.03 -2.54
CA ALA A 56 21.27 -20.64 -2.78
C ALA A 56 20.46 -20.00 -3.92
N ALA A 57 20.19 -20.76 -4.99
CA ALA A 57 19.33 -20.30 -6.08
C ALA A 57 17.87 -20.11 -5.62
N ALA A 58 17.34 -21.01 -4.79
CA ALA A 58 16.00 -20.87 -4.21
C ALA A 58 15.89 -19.67 -3.27
N ASP A 59 16.88 -19.46 -2.39
CA ASP A 59 16.95 -18.30 -1.49
C ASP A 59 17.06 -17.00 -2.29
N ALA A 60 17.87 -16.97 -3.36
CA ALA A 60 18.00 -15.82 -4.25
C ALA A 60 16.68 -15.51 -4.97
N LYS A 61 15.97 -16.54 -5.45
CA LYS A 61 14.64 -16.37 -6.04
C LYS A 61 13.63 -15.82 -5.01
N ALA A 62 13.62 -16.37 -3.80
CA ALA A 62 12.73 -15.91 -2.74
C ALA A 62 13.00 -14.44 -2.37
N ALA A 63 14.27 -14.03 -2.32
CA ALA A 63 14.65 -12.64 -2.09
C ALA A 63 14.20 -11.71 -3.24
N ALA A 64 14.32 -12.16 -4.49
CA ALA A 64 13.84 -11.41 -5.65
C ALA A 64 12.31 -11.26 -5.64
N ASP A 65 11.58 -12.33 -5.35
CA ASP A 65 10.11 -12.31 -5.24
C ASP A 65 9.65 -11.39 -4.09
N ALA A 66 10.33 -11.43 -2.94
CA ALA A 66 10.06 -10.55 -1.80
C ALA A 66 10.31 -9.07 -2.15
N LYS A 67 11.39 -8.78 -2.87
CA LYS A 67 11.67 -7.43 -3.37
C LYS A 67 10.58 -6.96 -4.34
N ALA A 68 10.18 -7.81 -5.29
CA ALA A 68 9.13 -7.48 -6.25
C ALA A 68 7.79 -7.19 -5.54
N ALA A 69 7.45 -7.97 -4.51
CA ALA A 69 6.25 -7.73 -3.70
C ALA A 69 6.32 -6.39 -2.92
N ALA A 70 7.49 -6.06 -2.36
CA ALA A 70 7.71 -4.79 -1.67
C ALA A 70 7.60 -3.59 -2.63
N ASP A 71 8.20 -3.69 -3.82
CA ASP A 71 8.13 -2.65 -4.86
C ASP A 71 6.68 -2.47 -5.33
N ALA A 72 5.93 -3.56 -5.53
CA ALA A 72 4.51 -3.52 -5.91
C ALA A 72 3.64 -2.86 -4.83
N LYS A 73 3.89 -3.16 -3.55
CA LYS A 73 3.20 -2.52 -2.44
C LYS A 73 3.50 -1.02 -2.40
N ALA A 74 4.76 -0.62 -2.55
CA ALA A 74 5.16 0.79 -2.57
C ALA A 74 4.48 1.55 -3.72
N ALA A 75 4.38 0.94 -4.91
CA ALA A 75 3.66 1.52 -6.03
C ALA A 75 2.15 1.68 -5.76
N ALA A 76 1.52 0.69 -5.13
CA ALA A 76 0.11 0.75 -4.75
C ALA A 76 -0.14 1.85 -3.70
N ASP A 77 0.70 1.95 -2.68
CA ASP A 77 0.62 2.98 -1.64
C ASP A 77 0.80 4.38 -2.25
N ALA A 78 1.75 4.56 -3.18
CA ALA A 78 1.98 5.82 -3.88
C ALA A 78 0.77 6.23 -4.75
N LYS A 79 0.15 5.26 -5.44
CA LYS A 79 -1.08 5.51 -6.21
C LYS A 79 -2.24 5.93 -5.29
N ALA A 80 -2.43 5.23 -4.17
CA ALA A 80 -3.47 5.56 -3.20
C ALA A 80 -3.29 6.98 -2.62
N ALA A 81 -2.04 7.38 -2.33
CA ALA A 81 -1.73 8.74 -1.87
C ALA A 81 -2.04 9.79 -2.95
N ALA A 82 -1.72 9.52 -4.22
CA ALA A 82 -2.04 10.41 -5.33
C ALA A 82 -3.55 10.57 -5.53
N ASP A 83 -4.30 9.46 -5.49
CA ASP A 83 -5.76 9.46 -5.61
C ASP A 83 -6.41 10.24 -4.44
N ALA A 84 -5.92 10.06 -3.22
CA ALA A 84 -6.40 10.80 -2.04
C ALA A 84 -6.15 12.31 -2.16
N LYS A 85 -4.97 12.72 -2.66
CA LYS A 85 -4.68 14.13 -2.90
C LYS A 85 -5.61 14.71 -3.98
N ALA A 86 -5.83 14.01 -5.08
CA ALA A 86 -6.73 14.46 -6.14
C ALA A 86 -8.18 14.63 -5.63
N ALA A 87 -8.64 13.71 -4.77
CA ALA A 87 -9.95 13.83 -4.13
C ALA A 87 -10.04 15.06 -3.20
N ALA A 88 -9.00 15.33 -2.41
CA ALA A 88 -8.95 16.51 -1.54
C ALA A 88 -8.95 17.82 -2.34
N ASP A 89 -8.18 17.89 -3.42
CA ASP A 89 -8.13 19.05 -4.31
C ASP A 89 -9.50 19.30 -4.98
N ALA A 90 -10.19 18.24 -5.41
CA ALA A 90 -11.52 18.33 -6.00
C ALA A 90 -12.58 18.82 -4.99
N GLN A 91 -12.50 18.37 -3.74
CA GLN A 91 -13.39 18.86 -2.68
C GLN A 91 -13.14 20.34 -2.36
N ALA A 92 -11.89 20.78 -2.31
CA ALA A 92 -11.55 22.19 -2.12
C ALA A 92 -12.09 23.07 -3.26
N ALA A 93 -11.93 22.63 -4.51
CA ALA A 93 -12.46 23.33 -5.68
C ALA A 93 -14.01 23.43 -5.65
N ALA A 94 -14.70 22.35 -5.25
CA ALA A 94 -16.16 22.36 -5.13
C ALA A 94 -16.65 23.34 -4.05
N GLN A 95 -15.96 23.40 -2.89
CA GLN A 95 -16.29 24.36 -1.84
C GLN A 95 -16.10 25.81 -2.30
N GLN A 96 -15.01 26.10 -3.01
CA GLN A 96 -14.77 27.44 -3.58
C GLN A 96 -15.85 27.82 -4.59
N ALA A 97 -16.25 26.90 -5.48
CA ALA A 97 -17.31 27.15 -6.44
C ALA A 97 -18.66 27.46 -5.75
N GLN A 98 -18.99 26.73 -4.68
CA GLN A 98 -20.20 26.99 -3.89
C GLN A 98 -20.17 28.38 -3.21
N GLN A 99 -19.02 28.78 -2.64
CA GLN A 99 -18.87 30.09 -2.02
C GLN A 99 -19.00 31.23 -3.04
N GLN A 100 -18.40 31.07 -4.23
CA GLN A 100 -18.53 32.04 -5.31
C GLN A 100 -19.98 32.15 -5.80
N ALA A 101 -20.68 31.03 -5.97
CA ALA A 101 -22.09 31.02 -6.34
C ALA A 101 -22.96 31.74 -5.29
N ALA A 102 -22.71 31.51 -4.00
CA ALA A 102 -23.42 32.19 -2.92
C ALA A 102 -23.14 33.71 -2.90
N GLN A 103 -21.90 34.14 -3.14
CA GLN A 103 -21.54 35.56 -3.25
C GLN A 103 -22.19 36.23 -4.48
N GLN A 104 -22.26 35.53 -5.61
CA GLN A 104 -22.95 36.02 -6.81
C GLN A 104 -24.46 36.16 -6.57
N GLN A 105 -25.08 35.18 -5.92
CA GLN A 105 -26.48 35.28 -5.50
C GLN A 105 -26.69 36.48 -4.57
N ALA A 106 -25.84 36.64 -3.56
CA ALA A 106 -25.93 37.75 -2.61
C ALA A 106 -25.82 39.14 -3.28
N SER A 107 -24.94 39.28 -4.27
CA SER A 107 -24.75 40.52 -5.03
C SER A 107 -25.80 40.77 -6.11
N SER A 108 -26.46 39.71 -6.61
CA SER A 108 -27.57 39.84 -7.58
C SER A 108 -28.88 40.32 -6.94
N VAL A 109 -29.08 40.13 -5.64
CA VAL A 109 -30.26 40.62 -4.93
C VAL A 109 -30.13 42.13 -4.75
N TYR A 110 -31.05 42.89 -5.34
CA TYR A 110 -31.07 44.35 -5.28
C TYR A 110 -32.49 44.87 -5.03
N TYR A 111 -32.65 45.71 -4.01
CA TYR A 111 -33.93 46.36 -3.69
C TYR A 111 -33.84 47.85 -3.94
N ALA A 112 -34.62 48.44 -4.85
CA ALA A 112 -34.51 49.88 -5.11
C ALA A 112 -34.72 50.76 -3.84
N ASN A 113 -35.57 50.32 -2.91
CA ASN A 113 -35.85 51.00 -1.64
C ASN A 113 -36.42 50.02 -0.58
N CYS A 114 -36.62 50.51 0.65
CA CYS A 114 -37.17 49.70 1.74
C CYS A 114 -38.63 49.25 1.53
N THR A 115 -39.40 49.92 0.68
CA THR A 115 -40.75 49.47 0.31
C THR A 115 -40.67 48.21 -0.55
N ALA A 116 -39.76 48.17 -1.52
CA ALA A 116 -39.53 47.00 -2.36
C ALA A 116 -39.01 45.81 -1.52
N ALA A 117 -38.09 46.06 -0.57
CA ALA A 117 -37.58 45.03 0.33
C ALA A 117 -38.68 44.46 1.25
N ARG A 118 -39.55 45.30 1.80
CA ARG A 118 -40.72 44.88 2.59
C ARG A 118 -41.74 44.12 1.77
N ALA A 119 -42.04 44.57 0.56
CA ALA A 119 -42.97 43.89 -0.35
C ALA A 119 -42.47 42.48 -0.75
N ALA A 120 -41.15 42.31 -0.85
CA ALA A 120 -40.51 41.02 -1.07
C ALA A 120 -40.42 40.15 0.21
N GLY A 121 -40.84 40.66 1.37
CA GLY A 121 -40.74 39.97 2.66
C GLY A 121 -39.32 39.82 3.20
N ALA A 122 -38.36 40.60 2.67
CA ALA A 122 -36.94 40.50 3.03
C ALA A 122 -36.51 41.45 4.14
N ALA A 123 -37.37 42.39 4.56
CA ALA A 123 -37.08 43.31 5.66
C ALA A 123 -37.49 42.73 7.02
N PRO A 124 -36.72 42.98 8.11
CA PRO A 124 -35.51 43.80 8.19
C PRO A 124 -34.27 43.11 7.55
N LEU A 125 -33.46 43.91 6.85
CA LEU A 125 -32.24 43.43 6.17
C LEU A 125 -31.02 43.69 7.07
N TYR A 126 -30.26 42.64 7.38
CA TYR A 126 -29.06 42.75 8.22
C TYR A 126 -27.78 42.84 7.40
N ALA A 127 -26.75 43.47 7.96
CA ALA A 127 -25.42 43.50 7.37
C ALA A 127 -24.93 42.08 7.00
N GLY A 128 -24.51 41.90 5.75
CA GLY A 128 -24.08 40.61 5.20
C GLY A 128 -25.18 39.77 4.55
N GLN A 129 -26.46 40.14 4.68
CA GLN A 129 -27.53 39.47 3.94
C GLN A 129 -27.60 39.93 2.47
N PRO A 130 -28.02 39.04 1.55
CA PRO A 130 -28.33 39.40 0.17
C PRO A 130 -29.26 40.62 0.08
N GLY A 131 -28.85 41.65 -0.67
CA GLY A 131 -29.62 42.88 -0.87
C GLY A 131 -29.48 43.94 0.23
N TYR A 132 -28.74 43.69 1.31
CA TYR A 132 -28.33 44.74 2.24
C TYR A 132 -27.37 45.72 1.56
N ARG A 133 -27.57 47.02 1.78
CA ARG A 133 -26.60 48.05 1.41
C ARG A 133 -26.69 49.21 2.38
N ILE A 134 -25.55 49.89 2.56
CA ILE A 134 -25.44 51.07 3.43
C ILE A 134 -26.38 52.21 3.02
N GLY A 135 -26.84 52.27 1.75
CA GLY A 135 -27.83 53.26 1.31
C GLY A 135 -29.29 52.95 1.67
N LEU A 136 -29.61 51.74 2.19
CA LEU A 136 -30.92 51.39 2.72
C LEU A 136 -30.99 51.56 4.24
N ASP A 137 -29.84 51.46 4.90
CA ASP A 137 -29.65 51.71 6.32
C ASP A 137 -29.41 53.21 6.52
N ARG A 138 -30.38 53.91 7.11
CA ARG A 138 -30.35 55.37 7.19
C ARG A 138 -29.46 55.87 8.34
N ASP A 139 -29.28 55.05 9.36
CA ASP A 139 -28.58 55.35 10.60
C ASP A 139 -27.26 54.56 10.78
N HIS A 140 -26.97 53.64 9.88
CA HIS A 140 -25.71 52.89 9.78
C HIS A 140 -25.44 52.00 11.00
N ASP A 141 -26.49 51.43 11.58
CA ASP A 141 -26.39 50.54 12.74
C ASP A 141 -26.25 49.05 12.34
N GLY A 142 -26.36 48.75 11.04
CA GLY A 142 -26.27 47.38 10.50
C GLY A 142 -27.63 46.72 10.23
N VAL A 143 -28.75 47.43 10.45
CA VAL A 143 -30.12 46.96 10.20
C VAL A 143 -30.86 47.90 9.26
N ALA A 144 -30.94 47.52 7.98
CA ALA A 144 -31.69 48.27 6.99
C ALA A 144 -33.20 47.97 7.05
N CYS A 145 -34.01 48.99 6.77
CA CYS A 145 -35.47 48.88 6.61
C CYS A 145 -36.23 48.39 7.86
N GLU A 146 -35.76 48.80 9.03
CA GLU A 146 -36.40 48.53 10.34
C GLU A 146 -37.74 49.25 10.58
N ARG A 147 -38.10 50.24 9.75
CA ARG A 147 -39.30 51.09 9.92
C ARG A 147 -40.10 51.27 8.62
#